data_AF-A0A352FH78-F1
#
_entry.id   AF-A0A352FH78-F1
#
_cell.length_a   1.000
_cell.length_b   1.000
_cell.length_c   1.000
_cell.angle_alpha   90.00
_cell.angle_beta   90.00
_cell.angle_gamma   90.00
#
_symmetry.space_group_name_H-M   'P 1'
#
loop_
_entity.id
_entity.type
_entity.pdbx_description
1 polymer ?
#
loop_
_entity_poly.entity_id
_entity_poly.type
_entity_poly.pdbx_seq_one_letter_code
_entity_poly.pdbx_strand_id
1 'polypeptide(L)'
;MDKVEYTEAERWLIEPQPGTAAARARDFGVDLSETVQNLRLSPTERVKKLDEWQVGNIPFYSDVRAGFDFETAMLLELEAILEYQKLIAKGQE
;
A
#
# COMPACT_ATOMS: atom_id res chain seq x y z
N MET A 1 11.40 -15.93 12.27
CA MET A 1 10.50 -15.08 11.48
C MET A 1 9.72 -14.29 12.50
N ASP A 2 10.18 -13.07 12.82
CA ASP A 2 9.50 -12.24 13.80
C ASP A 2 8.09 -11.92 13.28
N LYS A 3 7.08 -12.01 14.15
CA LYS A 3 5.71 -11.68 13.76
C LYS A 3 5.67 -10.19 13.45
N VAL A 4 5.21 -9.85 12.25
CA VAL A 4 4.93 -8.45 11.91
C VAL A 4 3.69 -8.05 12.71
N GLU A 5 3.90 -7.23 13.73
CA GLU A 5 2.81 -6.67 14.52
C GLU A 5 2.20 -5.46 13.80
N TYR A 6 0.87 -5.44 13.73
CA TYR A 6 0.09 -4.34 13.16
C TYR A 6 -0.68 -3.64 14.27
N THR A 7 -0.68 -2.32 14.26
CA THR A 7 -1.55 -1.50 15.11
C THR A 7 -3.02 -1.76 14.78
N GLU A 8 -3.92 -1.39 15.69
CA GLU A 8 -5.36 -1.50 15.47
C GLU A 8 -5.81 -0.72 14.21
N ALA A 9 -5.22 0.45 13.97
CA ALA A 9 -5.48 1.21 12.76
C ALA A 9 -4.99 0.48 11.50
N GLU A 10 -3.77 -0.06 11.52
CA GLU A 10 -3.18 -0.75 10.36
C GLU A 10 -3.93 -2.04 10.02
N ARG A 11 -4.57 -2.70 11.00
CA ARG A 11 -5.44 -3.86 10.74
C ARG A 11 -6.56 -3.53 9.77
N TRP A 12 -6.97 -2.27 9.67
CA TRP A 12 -7.96 -1.85 8.69
C TRP A 12 -7.48 -2.12 7.25
N LEU A 13 -6.19 -1.95 6.97
CA LEU A 13 -5.60 -2.21 5.64
C LEU A 13 -5.30 -3.71 5.43
N ILE A 14 -4.87 -4.43 6.47
CA ILE A 14 -4.45 -5.83 6.38
C ILE A 14 -5.62 -6.82 6.45
N GLU A 15 -6.63 -6.51 7.25
CA GLU A 15 -7.83 -7.29 7.48
C GLU A 15 -9.07 -6.44 7.15
N PRO A 16 -9.22 -5.96 5.90
CA PRO A 16 -10.22 -4.97 5.58
C PRO A 16 -11.64 -5.52 5.68
N GLN A 17 -12.52 -4.72 6.26
CA GLN A 17 -13.95 -5.04 6.31
C GLN A 17 -14.56 -4.99 4.91
N PRO A 18 -15.54 -5.85 4.59
CA PRO A 18 -16.23 -5.81 3.31
C PRO A 18 -16.83 -4.43 2.99
N GLY A 19 -16.77 -4.04 1.72
CA GLY A 19 -17.31 -2.76 1.23
C GLY A 19 -16.36 -1.55 1.36
N THR A 20 -15.24 -1.71 2.07
CA THR A 20 -14.21 -0.68 2.21
C THR A 20 -13.34 -0.54 0.96
N ALA A 21 -12.61 0.58 0.83
CA ALA A 21 -11.63 0.76 -0.25
C ALA A 21 -10.48 -0.25 -0.17
N ALA A 22 -9.99 -0.58 1.03
CA ALA A 22 -8.96 -1.62 1.17
C ALA A 22 -9.48 -3.01 0.78
N ALA A 23 -10.74 -3.34 1.05
CA ALA A 23 -11.32 -4.59 0.58
C ALA A 23 -11.32 -4.64 -0.95
N ARG A 24 -11.71 -3.56 -1.63
CA ARG A 24 -11.65 -3.49 -3.11
C ARG A 24 -10.23 -3.63 -3.65
N ALA A 25 -9.26 -2.95 -3.05
CA ALA A 25 -7.86 -3.04 -3.45
C ALA A 25 -7.32 -4.47 -3.26
N ARG A 26 -7.60 -5.11 -2.12
CA ARG A 26 -7.22 -6.50 -1.85
C ARG A 26 -7.87 -7.47 -2.83
N ASP A 27 -9.17 -7.32 -3.07
CA ASP A 27 -9.92 -8.19 -3.97
C ASP A 27 -9.46 -8.04 -5.44
N PHE A 28 -8.91 -6.88 -5.80
CA PHE A 28 -8.21 -6.64 -7.08
C PHE A 28 -6.80 -7.28 -7.13
N GLY A 29 -6.22 -7.61 -5.99
CA GLY A 29 -4.88 -8.23 -5.87
C GLY A 29 -3.77 -7.27 -5.44
N VAL A 30 -4.10 -6.08 -4.92
CA VAL A 30 -3.12 -5.16 -4.32
C VAL A 30 -2.66 -5.71 -2.97
N ASP A 31 -1.34 -5.83 -2.78
CA ASP A 31 -0.76 -6.19 -1.48
C ASP A 31 -0.61 -4.96 -0.58
N LEU A 32 -1.62 -4.74 0.28
CA LEU A 32 -1.64 -3.63 1.23
C LEU A 32 -0.65 -3.79 2.40
N SER A 33 0.00 -4.95 2.55
CA SER A 33 1.03 -5.13 3.58
C SER A 33 2.31 -4.34 3.25
N GLU A 34 2.66 -4.22 1.98
CA GLU A 34 3.73 -3.34 1.54
C GLU A 34 3.34 -1.86 1.72
N THR A 35 2.07 -1.52 1.44
CA THR A 35 1.54 -0.17 1.68
C THR A 35 1.71 0.23 3.15
N VAL A 36 1.37 -0.65 4.10
CA VAL A 36 1.57 -0.40 5.54
C VAL A 36 3.05 -0.16 5.86
N GLN A 37 3.96 -0.99 5.33
CA GLN A 37 5.39 -0.79 5.55
C GLN A 37 5.85 0.57 5.02
N ASN A 38 5.39 0.98 3.84
CA ASN A 38 5.71 2.28 3.24
C ASN A 38 5.14 3.46 4.04
N LEU A 39 3.98 3.30 4.66
CA LEU A 39 3.35 4.32 5.50
C LEU A 39 4.13 4.53 6.80
N ARG A 40 4.76 3.49 7.35
CA ARG A 40 5.65 3.58 8.54
C ARG A 40 6.96 4.32 8.29
N LEU A 41 7.43 4.34 7.04
CA LEU A 41 8.67 5.01 6.69
C LEU A 41 8.56 6.53 6.88
N SER A 42 9.64 7.13 7.41
CA SER A 42 9.84 8.57 7.35
C SER A 42 10.05 9.05 5.89
N PRO A 43 9.92 10.35 5.61
CA PRO A 43 10.18 10.89 4.28
C PRO A 43 11.57 10.51 3.72
N THR A 44 12.62 10.56 4.56
CA THR A 44 13.99 10.22 4.14
C THR A 44 14.13 8.73 3.81
N GLU A 45 13.50 7.85 4.58
CA GLU A 45 13.52 6.41 4.32
C GLU A 45 12.75 6.05 3.05
N ARG A 46 11.67 6.77 2.73
CA ARG A 46 10.95 6.60 1.45
C ARG A 46 11.83 6.95 0.25
N VAL A 47 12.59 8.06 0.33
CA VAL A 47 13.53 8.45 -0.74
C VAL A 47 14.60 7.37 -0.92
N LYS A 48 15.20 6.89 0.19
CA LYS A 48 16.19 5.83 0.14
C LYS A 48 15.65 4.54 -0.49
N LYS A 49 14.43 4.11 -0.11
CA LYS A 49 13.77 2.93 -0.70
C LYS A 49 13.50 3.12 -2.20
N LEU A 50 13.12 4.32 -2.63
CA LEU A 50 12.93 4.64 -4.05
C LEU A 50 14.24 4.58 -4.83
N ASP A 51 15.33 5.13 -4.29
CA ASP A 51 16.65 5.07 -4.91
C ASP A 51 17.11 3.60 -5.07
N GLU A 52 16.95 2.77 -4.04
CA GLU A 52 17.26 1.34 -4.08
C GLU A 52 16.43 0.58 -5.13
N TRP A 53 15.14 0.92 -5.25
CA TRP A 53 14.25 0.33 -6.25
C TRP A 53 14.60 0.73 -7.68
N GLN A 54 14.98 2.00 -7.90
CA GLN A 54 15.37 2.51 -9.21
C GLN A 54 16.68 1.87 -9.70
N VAL A 55 17.66 1.67 -8.82
CA VAL A 55 18.95 1.05 -9.17
C VAL A 55 18.78 -0.44 -9.52
N GLY A 56 17.77 -1.12 -8.97
CA GLY A 56 17.54 -2.56 -9.17
C GLY A 56 16.77 -2.98 -10.42
N ASN A 57 16.00 -2.09 -11.08
CA ASN A 57 14.99 -2.50 -12.07
C ASN A 57 15.12 -1.88 -13.49
N ILE A 58 16.31 -1.43 -13.87
CA ILE A 58 16.50 -0.59 -15.07
C ILE A 58 16.18 -1.27 -16.44
N PRO A 59 16.10 -2.62 -16.61
CA PRO A 59 15.64 -3.18 -17.90
C PRO A 59 14.30 -3.95 -17.89
N PHE A 60 13.57 -4.06 -16.77
CA PHE A 60 12.40 -4.98 -16.69
C PHE A 60 11.02 -4.37 -17.03
N TYR A 61 10.93 -3.06 -17.30
CA TYR A 61 9.64 -2.35 -17.25
C TYR A 61 8.82 -2.25 -18.55
N SER A 62 9.30 -2.76 -19.70
CA SER A 62 8.49 -2.69 -20.95
C SER A 62 7.51 -3.84 -21.12
N ASP A 63 7.84 -5.06 -20.66
CA ASP A 63 7.10 -6.28 -21.06
C ASP A 63 6.15 -6.85 -19.99
N VAL A 64 6.40 -6.59 -18.70
CA VAL A 64 5.60 -7.17 -17.59
C VAL A 64 4.28 -6.42 -17.35
N ARG A 65 4.16 -5.17 -17.82
CA ARG A 65 2.99 -4.30 -17.59
C ARG A 65 1.83 -4.50 -18.57
N ALA A 66 1.99 -5.27 -19.64
CA ALA A 66 0.98 -5.36 -20.69
C ALA A 66 -0.29 -6.15 -20.30
N GLY A 67 -0.31 -6.87 -19.17
CA GLY A 67 -1.43 -7.70 -18.72
C GLY A 67 -2.01 -7.37 -17.35
N PHE A 68 -1.40 -6.44 -16.60
CA PHE A 68 -1.87 -6.00 -15.30
C PHE A 68 -2.35 -4.57 -15.43
N ASP A 69 -3.62 -4.31 -15.09
CA ASP A 69 -4.18 -2.96 -15.07
C ASP A 69 -3.62 -2.19 -13.87
N PHE A 70 -2.41 -1.67 -14.10
CA PHE A 70 -1.57 -1.03 -13.11
C PHE A 70 -2.19 0.30 -12.66
N GLU A 71 -2.81 1.04 -13.58
CA GLU A 71 -3.53 2.25 -13.27
C GLU A 71 -4.67 1.98 -12.29
N THR A 72 -5.48 0.95 -12.52
CA THR A 72 -6.54 0.56 -11.59
C THR A 72 -5.97 0.12 -10.24
N ALA A 73 -4.88 -0.67 -10.22
CA ALA A 73 -4.21 -1.07 -8.97
C ALA A 73 -3.77 0.15 -8.14
N MET A 74 -3.13 1.13 -8.78
CA MET A 74 -2.67 2.36 -8.13
C MET A 74 -3.82 3.19 -7.58
N LEU A 75 -4.91 3.32 -8.35
CA LEU A 75 -6.10 4.07 -7.93
C LEU A 75 -6.76 3.41 -6.71
N LEU A 76 -6.90 2.09 -6.72
CA LEU A 76 -7.48 1.35 -5.61
C LEU A 76 -6.60 1.42 -4.35
N GLU A 77 -5.28 1.32 -4.50
CA GLU A 77 -4.35 1.52 -3.38
C GLU A 77 -4.48 2.93 -2.79
N LEU A 78 -4.55 3.96 -3.64
CA LEU A 78 -4.72 5.34 -3.21
C LEU A 78 -6.04 5.55 -2.46
N GLU A 79 -7.15 5.00 -2.96
CA GLU A 79 -8.44 5.05 -2.25
C GLU A 79 -8.34 4.42 -0.85
N ALA A 80 -7.68 3.26 -0.73
CA ALA A 80 -7.47 2.58 0.54
C ALA A 80 -6.65 3.45 1.51
N ILE A 81 -5.57 4.08 1.04
CA ILE A 81 -4.73 5.00 1.84
C ILE A 81 -5.56 6.20 2.32
N LEU A 82 -6.36 6.81 1.44
CA LEU A 82 -7.16 7.99 1.79
C LEU A 82 -8.25 7.66 2.81
N GLU A 83 -8.90 6.50 2.69
CA GLU A 83 -9.87 6.04 3.69
C GLU A 83 -9.19 5.75 5.04
N TYR A 84 -8.05 5.07 5.03
CA TYR A 84 -7.23 4.84 6.22
C TYR A 84 -6.83 6.14 6.94
N GLN A 85 -6.34 7.14 6.20
CA GLN A 85 -5.97 8.43 6.77
C GLN A 85 -7.16 9.16 7.42
N LYS A 86 -8.35 9.09 6.80
CA LYS A 86 -9.57 9.66 7.39
C LYS A 86 -9.97 8.98 8.69
N LEU A 87 -9.76 7.66 8.81
CA LEU A 87 -10.06 6.92 10.03
C LEU A 87 -9.12 7.31 11.17
N ILE A 88 -7.81 7.42 10.89
CA ILE A 88 -6.84 7.88 11.89
C ILE A 88 -7.18 9.29 12.36
N ALA A 89 -7.48 10.21 11.44
CA ALA A 89 -7.82 11.59 11.78
C ALA A 89 -9.06 11.68 12.69
N LYS A 90 -10.09 10.85 12.44
CA LYS A 90 -11.30 10.77 13.29
C LYS A 90 -11.05 10.16 14.66
N GLY A 91 -10.11 9.23 14.78
CA GLY A 91 -9.74 8.62 16.07
C GLY A 91 -8.89 9.52 16.97
N GLN A 92 -8.51 10.71 16.51
CA GLN A 92 -7.74 11.71 17.25
C GLN A 92 -8.59 12.86 17.81
N GLU A 93 -9.90 12.88 17.52
CA GLU A 93 -10.90 13.81 18.11
C GLU A 93 -11.54 13.22 19.38
#